data_AF-A0A0D6LT43-F1
#
_entry.id   AF-A0A0D6LT43-F1
#
_cell.length_a   1.000
_cell.length_b   1.000
_cell.length_c   1.000
_cell.angle_alpha   90.00
_cell.angle_beta   90.00
_cell.angle_gamma   90.00
#
_symmetry.space_group_name_H-M   'P 1'
#
loop_
_entity.id
_entity.type
_entity.pdbx_description
1 polymer ?
#
loop_
_entity_poly.entity_id
_entity_poly.type
_entity_poly.pdbx_seq_one_letter_code
_entity_poly.pdbx_strand_id
1 'polypeptide(L)'
;MVQMFPKSFDRLLPFVESFATDADDEVRLSLASSYHEILTQHSAKPELLQPFIDLLRGGSAEVVAKLTFNLDKILPILYKCASTSNGAVKVTTVQLDRILIGCNQVLRGTGAWRSHAALLENISVLKNCLSHTQLADTFIPVLQKEVLQARAIPCRVAAVSTLLQFMREQPEKKKREETIDFFKIEVAGHPSCYRRMVYLDVVVNVLKLFSRKFFIQYFLDKMLDLVQDKVSNIR
;
A
#
# COMPACT_ATOMS: atom_id res chain seq x y z
N MET A 1 -25.86 -6.24 -24.45
CA MET A 1 -25.42 -5.51 -23.24
C MET A 1 -26.60 -5.55 -22.28
N VAL A 2 -26.62 -6.52 -21.36
CA VAL A 2 -27.76 -6.67 -20.42
C VAL A 2 -27.62 -5.55 -19.40
N GLN A 3 -28.52 -4.57 -19.43
CA GLN A 3 -28.68 -3.63 -18.34
C GLN A 3 -29.18 -4.43 -17.13
N MET A 4 -28.28 -4.79 -16.22
CA MET A 4 -28.69 -5.22 -14.88
C MET A 4 -29.57 -4.12 -14.28
N PHE A 5 -30.78 -4.50 -13.88
CA PHE A 5 -31.80 -3.58 -13.39
C PHE A 5 -31.25 -2.67 -12.29
N PRO A 6 -31.40 -1.33 -12.38
CA PRO A 6 -30.85 -0.35 -11.44
C PRO A 6 -31.28 -0.55 -9.97
N LYS A 7 -32.39 -1.28 -9.73
CA LYS A 7 -32.95 -1.58 -8.40
C LYS A 7 -32.51 -2.93 -7.81
N SER A 8 -31.58 -3.65 -8.46
CA SER A 8 -31.20 -5.01 -8.05
C SER A 8 -30.18 -5.03 -6.91
N PHE A 9 -29.20 -4.11 -6.90
CA PHE A 9 -28.12 -4.15 -5.92
C PHE A 9 -28.57 -3.80 -4.49
N ASP A 10 -29.59 -2.94 -4.33
CA ASP A 10 -30.11 -2.60 -3.00
C ASP A 10 -30.68 -3.83 -2.27
N ARG A 11 -31.07 -4.88 -3.02
CA ARG A 11 -31.46 -6.18 -2.45
C ARG A 11 -30.27 -7.08 -2.11
N LEU A 12 -29.12 -6.86 -2.75
CA LEU A 12 -27.88 -7.63 -2.54
C LEU A 12 -27.04 -7.05 -1.40
N LEU A 13 -27.09 -5.74 -1.18
CA LEU A 13 -26.29 -5.05 -0.17
C LEU A 13 -26.43 -5.67 1.24
N PRO A 14 -27.64 -5.99 1.75
CA PRO A 14 -27.76 -6.64 3.07
C PRO A 14 -27.04 -7.99 3.17
N PHE A 15 -26.96 -8.74 2.06
CA PHE A 15 -26.21 -10.00 2.03
C PHE A 15 -24.70 -9.75 2.05
N VAL A 16 -24.23 -8.72 1.35
CA VAL A 16 -22.81 -8.32 1.39
C VAL A 16 -22.40 -7.89 2.81
N GLU A 17 -23.23 -7.09 3.47
CA GLU A 17 -23.04 -6.67 4.87
C GLU A 17 -23.05 -7.88 5.83
N SER A 18 -24.01 -8.79 5.66
CA SER A 18 -24.10 -10.03 6.43
C SER A 18 -22.87 -10.91 6.24
N PHE A 19 -22.42 -11.13 5.01
CA PHE A 19 -21.24 -11.95 4.71
C PHE A 19 -19.93 -11.33 5.21
N ALA A 20 -19.82 -10.00 5.24
CA ALA A 20 -18.66 -9.30 5.79
C ALA A 20 -18.53 -9.47 7.31
N THR A 21 -19.64 -9.76 7.99
CA THR A 21 -19.73 -9.91 9.45
C THR A 21 -20.06 -11.33 9.90
N ASP A 22 -20.08 -12.30 8.97
CA ASP A 22 -20.48 -13.69 9.20
C ASP A 22 -19.67 -14.35 10.34
N ALA A 23 -20.23 -15.30 11.08
CA ALA A 23 -19.48 -15.98 12.12
C ALA A 23 -18.40 -16.91 11.55
N ASP A 24 -18.56 -17.36 10.31
CA ASP A 24 -17.60 -18.23 9.61
C ASP A 24 -16.60 -17.41 8.78
N ASP A 25 -15.32 -17.59 9.09
CA ASP A 25 -14.23 -16.93 8.38
C ASP A 25 -14.11 -17.39 6.92
N GLU A 26 -14.54 -18.61 6.56
CA GLU A 26 -14.54 -19.06 5.16
C GLU A 26 -15.51 -18.26 4.29
N VAL A 27 -16.65 -17.84 4.86
CA VAL A 27 -17.60 -16.94 4.20
C VAL A 27 -16.97 -15.57 3.98
N ARG A 28 -16.32 -15.02 5.02
CA ARG A 28 -15.60 -13.74 4.95
C ARG A 28 -14.45 -13.78 3.97
N LEU A 29 -13.68 -14.87 3.95
CA LEU A 29 -12.58 -15.11 3.00
C LEU A 29 -13.08 -15.12 1.56
N SER A 30 -14.18 -15.82 1.32
CA SER A 30 -14.82 -15.91 0.00
C SER A 30 -15.27 -14.52 -0.47
N LEU A 31 -15.91 -13.74 0.40
CA LEU A 31 -16.28 -12.35 0.09
C LEU A 31 -15.05 -11.48 -0.15
N ALA A 32 -14.05 -11.53 0.73
CA ALA A 32 -12.81 -10.76 0.61
C ALA A 32 -12.07 -11.02 -0.70
N SER A 33 -12.05 -12.27 -1.16
CA SER A 33 -11.37 -12.65 -2.41
C SER A 33 -11.99 -12.01 -3.66
N SER A 34 -13.31 -11.79 -3.66
CA SER A 34 -14.07 -11.26 -4.79
C SER A 34 -14.56 -9.82 -4.59
N TYR A 35 -14.22 -9.18 -3.46
CA TYR A 35 -14.74 -7.86 -3.08
C TYR A 35 -14.49 -6.78 -4.12
N HIS A 36 -13.31 -6.83 -4.76
CA HIS A 36 -12.93 -5.90 -5.82
C HIS A 36 -13.85 -5.97 -7.05
N GLU A 37 -14.44 -7.14 -7.34
CA GLU A 37 -15.39 -7.32 -8.44
C GLU A 37 -16.72 -6.65 -8.12
N ILE A 38 -17.21 -6.84 -6.89
CA ILE A 38 -18.43 -6.19 -6.38
C ILE A 38 -18.27 -4.67 -6.45
N LEU A 39 -17.15 -4.14 -5.95
CA LEU A 39 -16.86 -2.71 -6.01
C LEU A 39 -16.78 -2.19 -7.45
N THR A 40 -16.18 -2.95 -8.36
CA THR A 40 -16.05 -2.53 -9.76
C THR A 40 -17.41 -2.39 -10.42
N GLN A 41 -18.32 -3.34 -10.19
CA GLN A 41 -19.69 -3.29 -10.72
C GLN A 41 -20.56 -2.21 -10.07
N HIS A 42 -20.25 -1.85 -8.82
CA HIS A 42 -21.06 -0.94 -8.00
C HIS A 42 -20.25 0.26 -7.46
N SER A 43 -19.35 0.81 -8.28
CA SER A 43 -18.35 1.82 -7.86
C SER A 43 -18.90 3.15 -7.38
N ALA A 44 -20.19 3.41 -7.57
CA ALA A 44 -20.88 4.62 -7.10
C ALA A 44 -21.65 4.42 -5.77
N LYS A 45 -21.59 3.23 -5.15
CA LYS A 45 -22.32 2.89 -3.93
C LYS A 45 -21.44 3.07 -2.69
N PRO A 46 -21.52 4.22 -1.98
CA PRO A 46 -20.66 4.47 -0.83
C PRO A 46 -20.96 3.53 0.36
N GLU A 47 -22.12 2.87 0.38
CA GLU A 47 -22.49 1.87 1.38
C GLU A 47 -21.50 0.69 1.43
N LEU A 48 -20.81 0.42 0.30
CA LEU A 48 -19.73 -0.57 0.21
C LEU A 48 -18.43 -0.15 0.93
N LEU A 49 -18.39 0.99 1.60
CA LEU A 49 -17.31 1.29 2.53
C LEU A 49 -17.40 0.42 3.78
N GLN A 50 -18.61 0.20 4.32
CA GLN A 50 -18.78 -0.46 5.60
C GLN A 50 -18.39 -1.95 5.57
N PRO A 51 -18.85 -2.77 4.60
CA PRO A 51 -18.43 -4.17 4.50
C PRO A 51 -16.91 -4.35 4.35
N PHE A 52 -16.24 -3.45 3.64
CA PHE A 52 -14.78 -3.45 3.55
C PHE A 52 -14.11 -3.25 4.91
N ILE A 53 -14.62 -2.31 5.70
CA ILE A 53 -14.11 -2.03 7.05
C ILE A 53 -14.35 -3.21 7.97
N ASP A 54 -15.52 -3.84 7.87
CA ASP A 54 -15.88 -4.99 8.70
C ASP A 54 -15.00 -6.21 8.39
N LEU A 55 -14.72 -6.48 7.11
CA LEU A 55 -13.75 -7.50 6.71
C LEU A 55 -12.35 -7.22 7.26
N LEU A 56 -11.94 -5.96 7.38
CA LEU A 56 -10.61 -5.59 7.88
C LEU A 56 -10.48 -5.55 9.40
N ARG A 57 -11.54 -5.19 10.12
CA ARG A 57 -11.53 -5.06 11.60
C ARG A 57 -12.02 -6.30 12.31
N GLY A 58 -13.00 -6.99 11.74
CA GLY A 58 -13.63 -8.16 12.32
C GLY A 58 -13.06 -9.48 11.80
N GLY A 59 -12.51 -9.50 10.59
CA GLY A 59 -11.93 -10.70 9.98
C GLY A 59 -10.61 -11.14 10.60
N SER A 60 -10.28 -12.42 10.45
CA SER A 60 -8.94 -12.91 10.79
C SER A 60 -7.86 -12.31 9.90
N ALA A 61 -6.60 -12.53 10.29
CA ALA A 61 -5.45 -12.13 9.48
C ALA A 61 -5.50 -12.69 8.05
N GLU A 62 -6.14 -13.84 7.84
CA GLU A 62 -6.28 -14.44 6.50
C GLU A 62 -7.30 -13.68 5.64
N VAL A 63 -8.43 -13.26 6.22
CA VAL A 63 -9.43 -12.40 5.54
C VAL A 63 -8.78 -11.10 5.09
N VAL A 64 -8.05 -10.43 6.00
CA VAL A 64 -7.28 -9.21 5.69
C VAL A 64 -6.28 -9.48 4.56
N ALA A 65 -5.54 -10.60 4.66
CA ALA A 65 -4.53 -11.01 3.69
C ALA A 65 -5.10 -11.29 2.28
N LYS A 66 -6.38 -11.67 2.15
CA LYS A 66 -7.03 -11.83 0.83
C LYS A 66 -7.32 -10.49 0.17
N LEU A 67 -7.78 -9.50 0.94
CA LEU A 67 -8.07 -8.16 0.40
C LEU A 67 -6.81 -7.49 -0.18
N THR A 68 -5.63 -7.74 0.41
CA THR A 68 -4.40 -7.05 0.01
C THR A 68 -4.03 -7.21 -1.45
N PHE A 69 -4.39 -8.33 -2.08
CA PHE A 69 -4.00 -8.66 -3.45
C PHE A 69 -4.74 -7.83 -4.51
N ASN A 70 -5.83 -7.15 -4.15
CA ASN A 70 -6.62 -6.34 -5.10
C ASN A 70 -6.83 -4.91 -4.60
N LEU A 71 -6.01 -4.42 -3.67
CA LEU A 71 -6.15 -3.07 -3.11
C LEU A 71 -5.95 -1.96 -4.16
N ASP A 72 -5.16 -2.22 -5.20
CA ASP A 72 -4.98 -1.33 -6.35
C ASP A 72 -6.30 -1.03 -7.06
N LYS A 73 -7.22 -2.02 -7.10
CA LYS A 73 -8.57 -1.88 -7.68
C LYS A 73 -9.58 -1.35 -6.66
N ILE A 74 -9.45 -1.75 -5.39
CA ILE A 74 -10.39 -1.42 -4.31
C ILE A 74 -10.25 0.05 -3.88
N LEU A 75 -9.02 0.48 -3.56
CA LEU A 75 -8.78 1.77 -2.90
C LEU A 75 -9.25 2.98 -3.71
N PRO A 76 -9.02 3.07 -5.04
CA PRO A 76 -9.48 4.23 -5.81
C PRO A 76 -10.99 4.45 -5.72
N ILE A 77 -11.77 3.36 -5.71
CA ILE A 77 -13.23 3.40 -5.59
C ILE A 77 -13.60 3.88 -4.19
N LEU A 78 -13.03 3.27 -3.15
CA LEU A 78 -13.36 3.60 -1.76
C LEU A 78 -12.97 5.03 -1.38
N TYR A 79 -11.79 5.50 -1.77
CA TYR A 79 -11.36 6.88 -1.51
C TYR A 79 -12.24 7.90 -2.25
N LYS A 80 -12.67 7.59 -3.48
CA LYS A 80 -13.63 8.42 -4.22
C LYS A 80 -14.96 8.50 -3.47
N CYS A 81 -15.53 7.36 -3.08
CA CYS A 81 -16.77 7.31 -2.29
C CYS A 81 -16.66 8.09 -0.98
N ALA A 82 -15.57 7.91 -0.23
CA ALA A 82 -15.35 8.61 1.04
C ALA A 82 -15.18 10.14 0.88
N SER A 83 -14.71 10.59 -0.28
CA SER A 83 -14.54 12.02 -0.59
C SER A 83 -15.83 12.68 -1.07
N THR A 84 -16.74 11.92 -1.71
CA THR A 84 -17.97 12.46 -2.32
C THR A 84 -19.25 12.17 -1.54
N SER A 85 -19.18 11.46 -0.40
CA SER A 85 -20.37 10.92 0.27
C SER A 85 -21.32 11.94 0.88
N ASN A 86 -21.03 13.25 0.90
CA ASN A 86 -21.89 14.32 1.45
C ASN A 86 -22.58 13.98 2.80
N GLY A 87 -21.93 13.16 3.65
CA GLY A 87 -22.47 12.74 4.94
C GLY A 87 -23.41 11.52 4.93
N ALA A 88 -23.70 10.92 3.76
CA ALA A 88 -24.49 9.68 3.65
C ALA A 88 -23.76 8.48 4.28
N VAL A 89 -22.43 8.50 4.31
CA VAL A 89 -21.59 7.49 4.95
C VAL A 89 -20.66 8.16 5.95
N LYS A 90 -20.60 7.62 7.17
CA LYS A 90 -19.83 8.17 8.29
C LYS A 90 -18.30 8.05 8.14
N VAL A 91 -17.84 7.39 7.07
CA VAL A 91 -16.44 7.04 6.84
C VAL A 91 -15.74 8.13 6.05
N THR A 92 -14.69 8.71 6.62
CA THR A 92 -13.83 9.71 5.96
C THR A 92 -12.57 9.09 5.37
N THR A 93 -11.89 9.81 4.47
CA THR A 93 -10.58 9.40 3.93
C THR A 93 -9.54 9.23 5.04
N VAL A 94 -9.55 10.09 6.07
CA VAL A 94 -8.66 9.96 7.24
C VAL A 94 -8.93 8.68 8.03
N GLN A 95 -10.19 8.25 8.12
CA GLN A 95 -10.50 6.97 8.75
C GLN A 95 -10.02 5.78 7.91
N LEU A 96 -10.15 5.86 6.58
CA LEU A 96 -9.58 4.85 5.67
C LEU A 96 -8.06 4.76 5.81
N ASP A 97 -7.36 5.89 5.91
CA ASP A 97 -5.91 5.88 6.12
C ASP A 97 -5.52 5.11 7.39
N ARG A 98 -6.21 5.40 8.50
CA ARG A 98 -5.99 4.72 9.79
C ARG A 98 -6.27 3.22 9.69
N ILE A 99 -7.30 2.84 8.95
CA ILE A 99 -7.63 1.43 8.71
C ILE A 99 -6.49 0.74 7.96
N LEU A 100 -5.98 1.32 6.87
CA LEU A 100 -4.87 0.74 6.10
C LEU A 100 -3.58 0.62 6.91
N ILE A 101 -3.29 1.62 7.75
CA ILE A 101 -2.16 1.55 8.69
C ILE A 101 -2.35 0.40 9.68
N GLY A 102 -3.58 0.24 10.19
CA GLY A 102 -3.95 -0.90 11.03
C GLY A 102 -3.72 -2.24 10.34
N CYS A 103 -4.15 -2.38 9.08
CA CYS A 103 -3.92 -3.58 8.27
C CYS A 103 -2.43 -3.89 8.11
N ASN A 104 -1.59 -2.87 7.87
CA ASN A 104 -0.15 -3.04 7.82
C ASN A 104 0.40 -3.60 9.15
N GLN A 105 -0.05 -3.07 10.30
CA GLN A 105 0.40 -3.58 11.60
C GLN A 105 -0.05 -5.02 11.87
N VAL A 106 -1.29 -5.36 11.51
CA VAL A 106 -1.81 -6.74 11.63
C VAL A 106 -0.94 -7.70 10.84
N LEU A 107 -0.71 -7.42 9.54
CA LEU A 107 0.07 -8.32 8.68
C LEU A 107 1.53 -8.41 9.11
N ARG A 108 2.11 -7.29 9.57
CA ARG A 108 3.48 -7.27 10.11
C ARG A 108 3.66 -8.21 11.31
N GLY A 109 2.61 -8.42 12.11
CA GLY A 109 2.60 -9.34 13.24
C GLY A 109 2.47 -10.82 12.86
N THR A 110 2.25 -11.13 11.58
CA THR A 110 1.94 -12.49 11.10
C THR A 110 3.09 -13.09 10.27
N GLY A 111 2.94 -14.37 9.89
CA GLY A 111 3.81 -15.01 8.89
C GLY A 111 3.45 -14.70 7.43
N ALA A 112 2.39 -13.94 7.17
CA ALA A 112 1.81 -13.72 5.85
C ALA A 112 2.56 -12.65 5.03
N TRP A 113 3.88 -12.79 4.89
CA TRP A 113 4.73 -11.78 4.24
C TRP A 113 4.34 -11.51 2.78
N ARG A 114 3.75 -12.47 2.06
CA ARG A 114 3.28 -12.28 0.69
C ARG A 114 2.15 -11.25 0.62
N SER A 115 1.19 -11.37 1.53
CA SER A 115 0.08 -10.42 1.64
C SER A 115 0.54 -9.08 2.18
N HIS A 116 1.53 -9.06 3.09
CA HIS A 116 2.14 -7.82 3.54
C HIS A 116 2.85 -7.07 2.39
N ALA A 117 3.65 -7.78 1.58
CA ALA A 117 4.27 -7.20 0.40
C ALA A 117 3.22 -6.72 -0.62
N ALA A 118 2.17 -7.52 -0.87
CA ALA A 118 1.07 -7.12 -1.75
C ALA A 118 0.34 -5.87 -1.26
N LEU A 119 0.10 -5.73 0.05
CA LEU A 119 -0.44 -4.50 0.65
C LEU A 119 0.47 -3.31 0.33
N LEU A 120 1.76 -3.44 0.62
CA LEU A 120 2.73 -2.37 0.44
C LEU A 120 2.87 -1.94 -1.02
N GLU A 121 2.81 -2.87 -1.97
CA GLU A 121 2.80 -2.58 -3.41
C GLU A 121 1.49 -1.89 -3.85
N ASN A 122 0.35 -2.44 -3.44
CA ASN A 122 -0.95 -1.99 -3.93
C ASN A 122 -1.40 -0.64 -3.35
N ILE A 123 -0.89 -0.23 -2.19
CA ILE A 123 -1.12 1.15 -1.68
C ILE A 123 -0.39 2.21 -2.52
N SER A 124 0.46 1.84 -3.48
CA SER A 124 1.03 2.80 -4.44
C SER A 124 -0.02 3.55 -5.25
N VAL A 125 -1.22 2.96 -5.40
CA VAL A 125 -2.35 3.61 -6.08
C VAL A 125 -2.83 4.88 -5.37
N LEU A 126 -2.54 5.02 -4.06
CA LEU A 126 -2.96 6.18 -3.26
C LEU A 126 -2.37 7.51 -3.77
N LYS A 127 -1.28 7.47 -4.55
CA LYS A 127 -0.74 8.66 -5.23
C LYS A 127 -1.75 9.33 -6.18
N ASN A 128 -2.75 8.57 -6.64
CA ASN A 128 -3.83 9.06 -7.50
C ASN A 128 -5.09 9.42 -6.70
N CYS A 129 -5.14 9.10 -5.40
CA CYS A 129 -6.32 9.25 -4.56
C CYS A 129 -6.16 10.37 -3.52
N LEU A 130 -4.93 10.68 -3.13
CA LEU A 130 -4.61 11.56 -2.01
C LEU A 130 -3.73 12.73 -2.42
N SER A 131 -3.79 13.81 -1.63
CA SER A 131 -2.87 14.92 -1.81
C SER A 131 -1.44 14.52 -1.42
N HIS A 132 -0.45 15.19 -2.01
CA HIS A 132 0.96 14.96 -1.67
C HIS A 132 1.25 15.19 -0.17
N THR A 133 0.60 16.18 0.45
CA THR A 133 0.71 16.45 1.89
C THR A 133 0.21 15.27 2.71
N GLN A 134 -0.96 14.73 2.38
CA GLN A 134 -1.53 13.59 3.10
C GLN A 134 -0.67 12.33 2.95
N LEU A 135 -0.12 12.07 1.77
CA LEU A 135 0.84 10.98 1.55
C LEU A 135 2.10 11.18 2.41
N ALA A 136 2.64 12.39 2.44
CA ALA A 136 3.85 12.73 3.19
C ALA A 136 3.67 12.59 4.70
N ASP A 137 2.53 13.02 5.23
CA ASP A 137 2.29 13.00 6.68
C ASP A 137 1.88 11.61 7.19
N THR A 138 1.25 10.80 6.32
CA THR A 138 0.58 9.57 6.75
C THR A 138 1.27 8.30 6.27
N PHE A 139 1.61 8.21 4.98
CA PHE A 139 2.06 6.95 4.37
C PHE A 139 3.57 6.88 4.15
N ILE A 140 4.24 8.01 3.86
CA ILE A 140 5.71 8.04 3.72
C ILE A 140 6.41 7.53 5.01
N PRO A 141 6.05 7.96 6.22
CA PRO A 141 6.69 7.47 7.45
C PRO A 141 6.47 5.96 7.67
N VAL A 142 5.30 5.46 7.29
CA VAL A 142 4.96 4.02 7.37
C VAL A 142 5.85 3.23 6.40
N LEU A 143 5.94 3.67 5.14
CA LEU A 143 6.78 3.03 4.14
C LEU A 143 8.26 3.06 4.54
N GLN A 144 8.78 4.21 5.00
CA GLN A 144 10.14 4.33 5.50
C GLN A 144 10.40 3.34 6.64
N LYS A 145 9.47 3.21 7.60
CA LYS A 145 9.57 2.21 8.67
C LYS A 145 9.64 0.79 8.11
N GLU A 146 8.82 0.44 7.13
CA GLU A 146 8.84 -0.91 6.53
C GLU A 146 10.12 -1.18 5.73
N VAL A 147 10.66 -0.18 5.00
CA VAL A 147 11.98 -0.29 4.34
C VAL A 147 13.06 -0.67 5.36
N LEU A 148 13.06 -0.03 6.53
CA LEU A 148 14.09 -0.23 7.56
C LEU A 148 13.87 -1.51 8.39
N GLN A 149 12.62 -1.86 8.68
CA GLN A 149 12.27 -2.76 9.79
C GLN A 149 11.42 -3.97 9.38
N ALA A 150 10.92 -4.06 8.15
CA ALA A 150 10.18 -5.25 7.75
C ALA A 150 11.09 -6.49 7.82
N ARG A 151 10.56 -7.62 8.27
CA ARG A 151 11.35 -8.85 8.45
C ARG A 151 11.69 -9.50 7.11
N ALA A 152 10.70 -9.62 6.24
CA ALA A 152 10.87 -10.24 4.94
C ALA A 152 11.42 -9.22 3.93
N ILE A 153 12.47 -9.59 3.21
CA ILE A 153 13.08 -8.76 2.16
C ILE A 153 12.03 -8.32 1.13
N PRO A 154 11.12 -9.18 0.62
CA PRO A 154 10.08 -8.77 -0.31
C PRO A 154 9.21 -7.61 0.20
N CYS A 155 8.90 -7.55 1.50
CA CYS A 155 8.16 -6.41 2.07
C CYS A 155 8.99 -5.12 2.04
N ARG A 156 10.30 -5.20 2.28
CA ARG A 156 11.18 -4.02 2.15
C ARG A 156 11.21 -3.53 0.72
N VAL A 157 11.36 -4.43 -0.25
CA VAL A 157 11.40 -4.10 -1.68
C VAL A 157 10.07 -3.51 -2.15
N ALA A 158 8.94 -4.06 -1.69
CA ALA A 158 7.61 -3.50 -1.93
C ALA A 158 7.49 -2.07 -1.39
N ALA A 159 7.90 -1.83 -0.14
CA ALA A 159 7.89 -0.50 0.46
C ALA A 159 8.81 0.49 -0.28
N VAL A 160 10.00 0.04 -0.71
CA VAL A 160 10.93 0.82 -1.54
C VAL A 160 10.25 1.25 -2.84
N SER A 161 9.67 0.30 -3.58
CA SER A 161 8.99 0.56 -4.85
C SER A 161 7.89 1.60 -4.68
N THR A 162 7.03 1.43 -3.68
CA THR A 162 5.92 2.35 -3.40
C THR A 162 6.40 3.73 -2.97
N LEU A 163 7.41 3.82 -2.09
CA LEU A 163 7.98 5.10 -1.66
C LEU A 163 8.61 5.86 -2.84
N LEU A 164 9.29 5.16 -3.74
CA LEU A 164 9.85 5.74 -4.96
C LEU A 164 8.75 6.22 -5.92
N GLN A 165 7.63 5.51 -6.03
CA GLN A 165 6.47 5.96 -6.81
C GLN A 165 5.84 7.24 -6.22
N PHE A 166 5.70 7.34 -4.90
CA PHE A 166 5.23 8.57 -4.25
C PHE A 166 6.20 9.74 -4.47
N MET A 167 7.50 9.48 -4.36
CA MET A 167 8.54 10.47 -4.65
C MET A 167 8.50 10.96 -6.10
N ARG A 168 8.21 10.07 -7.07
CA ARG A 168 8.14 10.44 -8.49
C ARG A 168 7.06 11.47 -8.77
N GLU A 169 5.90 11.33 -8.13
CA GLU A 169 4.76 12.24 -8.30
C GLU A 169 4.90 13.52 -7.46
N GLN A 170 5.84 13.58 -6.52
CA GLN A 170 6.03 14.74 -5.64
C GLN A 170 6.55 15.96 -6.44
N PRO A 171 5.79 17.06 -6.55
CA PRO A 171 6.21 18.26 -7.28
C PRO A 171 7.35 19.01 -6.57
N GLU A 172 7.38 19.01 -5.25
CA GLU A 172 8.37 19.76 -4.47
C GLU A 172 9.74 19.09 -4.51
N LYS A 173 10.72 19.76 -5.13
CA LYS A 173 12.09 19.26 -5.24
C LYS A 173 12.70 18.90 -3.88
N LYS A 174 12.51 19.76 -2.88
CA LYS A 174 13.03 19.54 -1.52
C LYS A 174 12.48 18.24 -0.90
N LYS A 175 11.18 17.98 -1.06
CA LYS A 175 10.53 16.74 -0.57
C LYS A 175 11.03 15.49 -1.29
N ARG A 176 11.34 15.59 -2.58
CA ARG A 176 12.02 14.50 -3.31
C ARG A 176 13.42 14.25 -2.76
N GLU A 177 14.18 15.30 -2.52
CA GLU A 177 15.53 15.22 -1.95
C GLU A 177 15.52 14.61 -0.54
N GLU A 178 14.55 14.95 0.32
CA GLU A 178 14.36 14.30 1.63
C GLU A 178 14.19 12.76 1.50
N THR A 179 13.45 12.29 0.49
CA THR A 179 13.28 10.84 0.24
C THR A 179 14.56 10.20 -0.30
N ILE A 180 15.30 10.90 -1.16
CA ILE A 180 16.62 10.44 -1.66
C ILE A 180 17.61 10.34 -0.49
N ASP A 181 17.66 11.36 0.36
CA ASP A 181 18.58 11.42 1.50
C ASP A 181 18.26 10.33 2.52
N PHE A 182 16.98 10.00 2.74
CA PHE A 182 16.59 8.81 3.50
C PHE A 182 17.27 7.54 2.97
N PHE A 183 17.24 7.27 1.65
CA PHE A 183 17.92 6.10 1.10
C PHE A 183 19.45 6.18 1.20
N LYS A 184 20.03 7.37 1.04
CA LYS A 184 21.50 7.54 1.14
C LYS A 184 22.00 7.36 2.57
N ILE A 185 21.28 7.89 3.55
CA ILE A 185 21.74 7.99 4.94
C ILE A 185 21.27 6.78 5.74
N GLU A 186 19.95 6.55 5.80
CA GLU A 186 19.35 5.53 6.66
C GLU A 186 19.47 4.11 6.12
N VAL A 187 19.75 3.97 4.81
CA VAL A 187 19.86 2.68 4.13
C VAL A 187 21.30 2.42 3.67
N ALA A 188 21.84 3.20 2.73
CA ALA A 188 23.20 2.97 2.19
C ALA A 188 24.32 3.28 3.22
N GLY A 189 24.17 4.35 4.00
CA GLY A 189 25.17 4.78 4.99
C GLY A 189 25.12 4.03 6.32
N HIS A 190 24.17 3.12 6.51
CA HIS A 190 23.90 2.55 7.82
C HIS A 190 24.92 1.45 8.21
N PRO A 191 25.32 1.30 9.49
CA PRO A 191 26.29 0.29 9.94
C PRO A 191 25.88 -1.18 9.70
N SER A 192 24.57 -1.46 9.70
CA SER A 192 24.03 -2.80 9.40
C SER A 192 24.14 -3.13 7.92
N CYS A 193 24.82 -4.24 7.60
CA CYS A 193 24.94 -4.72 6.23
C CYS A 193 23.58 -5.08 5.60
N TYR A 194 22.62 -5.55 6.39
CA TYR A 194 21.27 -5.84 5.91
C TYR A 194 20.53 -4.59 5.42
N ARG A 195 20.82 -3.40 5.98
CA ARG A 195 20.27 -2.15 5.44
C ARG A 195 20.95 -1.77 4.14
N ARG A 196 22.28 -1.88 4.08
CA ARG A 196 23.04 -1.57 2.86
C ARG A 196 22.70 -2.51 1.71
N MET A 197 22.41 -3.78 1.98
CA MET A 197 21.87 -4.72 0.99
C MET A 197 20.54 -4.23 0.39
N VAL A 198 19.64 -3.68 1.21
CA VAL A 198 18.37 -3.10 0.72
C VAL A 198 18.64 -1.92 -0.23
N TYR A 199 19.75 -1.20 -0.07
CA TYR A 199 20.10 -0.14 -1.02
C TYR A 199 20.35 -0.66 -2.44
N LEU A 200 20.84 -1.90 -2.60
CA LEU A 200 20.98 -2.52 -3.91
C LEU A 200 19.60 -2.74 -4.55
N ASP A 201 18.60 -3.16 -3.77
CA ASP A 201 17.21 -3.25 -4.22
C ASP A 201 16.62 -1.86 -4.55
N VAL A 202 16.98 -0.83 -3.80
CA VAL A 202 16.62 0.57 -4.11
C VAL A 202 17.15 0.96 -5.48
N VAL A 203 18.43 0.70 -5.76
CA VAL A 203 19.05 1.00 -7.07
C VAL A 203 18.30 0.30 -8.21
N VAL A 204 17.97 -0.98 -8.06
CA VAL A 204 17.19 -1.73 -9.05
C VAL A 204 15.83 -1.07 -9.29
N ASN A 205 15.11 -0.66 -8.23
CA ASN A 205 13.82 0.01 -8.37
C ASN A 205 13.96 1.41 -8.98
N VAL A 206 15.00 2.17 -8.63
CA VAL A 206 15.28 3.49 -9.23
C VAL A 206 15.50 3.36 -10.73
N LEU A 207 16.30 2.39 -11.18
CA LEU A 207 16.57 2.15 -12.59
C LEU A 207 15.32 1.70 -13.37
N LYS A 208 14.34 1.07 -12.70
CA LYS A 208 13.04 0.71 -13.29
C LYS A 208 12.10 1.91 -13.39
N LEU A 209 12.09 2.80 -12.39
CA LEU A 209 11.09 3.86 -12.24
C LEU A 209 11.53 5.22 -12.79
N PHE A 210 12.84 5.47 -12.90
CA PHE A 210 13.42 6.74 -13.28
C PHE A 210 14.41 6.61 -14.44
N SER A 211 14.77 7.75 -15.04
CA SER A 211 15.77 7.77 -16.11
C SER A 211 17.17 7.43 -15.61
N ARG A 212 18.03 6.93 -16.50
CA ARG A 212 19.46 6.72 -16.19
C ARG A 212 20.14 7.99 -15.71
N LYS A 213 19.78 9.16 -16.29
CA LYS A 213 20.31 10.46 -15.87
C LYS A 213 19.97 10.75 -14.40
N PHE A 214 18.74 10.46 -13.99
CA PHE A 214 18.32 10.62 -12.59
C PHE A 214 19.09 9.67 -11.67
N PHE A 215 19.24 8.40 -12.05
CA PHE A 215 20.05 7.45 -11.29
C PHE A 215 21.50 7.92 -11.12
N ILE A 216 22.17 8.33 -12.21
CA ILE A 216 23.55 8.82 -12.18
C ILE A 216 23.68 10.03 -11.25
N GLN A 217 22.73 10.97 -11.34
CA GLN A 217 22.78 12.19 -10.55
C GLN A 217 22.56 11.95 -9.06
N TYR A 218 21.68 11.01 -8.69
CA TYR A 218 21.18 10.92 -7.32
C TYR A 218 21.57 9.65 -6.56
N PHE A 219 21.86 8.54 -7.22
CA PHE A 219 22.05 7.24 -6.56
C PHE A 219 23.39 6.55 -6.88
N LEU A 220 24.01 6.87 -8.02
CA LEU A 220 25.22 6.19 -8.47
C LEU A 220 26.37 6.30 -7.47
N ASP A 221 26.69 7.49 -6.97
CA ASP A 221 27.84 7.69 -6.07
C ASP A 221 27.77 6.77 -4.85
N LYS A 222 26.60 6.68 -4.22
CA LYS A 222 26.39 5.79 -3.07
C LYS A 222 26.38 4.31 -3.41
N MET A 223 26.02 3.95 -4.64
CA MET A 223 26.15 2.57 -5.10
C MET A 223 27.62 2.20 -5.34
N LEU A 224 28.42 3.11 -5.90
CA LEU A 224 29.85 2.90 -6.11
C LEU A 224 30.63 2.80 -4.80
N ASP A 225 30.25 3.57 -3.77
CA ASP A 225 30.81 3.45 -2.41
C ASP A 225 30.71 2.00 -1.88
N LEU A 226 29.66 1.26 -2.25
CA LEU A 226 29.43 -0.13 -1.78
C LEU A 226 30.35 -1.16 -2.44
N VAL A 227 31.04 -0.82 -3.54
CA VAL A 227 32.07 -1.71 -4.14
C VAL A 227 33.23 -1.95 -3.17
N GLN A 228 33.49 -0.98 -2.28
CA GLN A 228 34.51 -1.08 -1.24
C GLN A 228 33.93 -1.48 0.12
N ASP A 229 32.69 -2.01 0.17
CA ASP A 229 32.08 -2.40 1.45
C ASP A 229 32.90 -3.47 2.15
N LYS A 230 33.00 -3.37 3.48
CA LYS A 230 33.70 -4.36 4.31
C LYS A 230 33.09 -5.77 4.22
N VAL A 231 31.79 -5.88 3.94
CA VAL A 231 31.07 -7.16 3.85
C VAL A 231 31.04 -7.66 2.41
N SER A 232 31.52 -8.88 2.19
CA SER A 232 31.60 -9.50 0.86
C SER A 232 30.27 -9.61 0.14
N ASN A 233 29.17 -9.83 0.86
CA ASN A 233 27.84 -9.97 0.23
C ASN A 233 27.27 -8.64 -0.29
N ILE A 234 27.88 -7.51 0.08
CA ILE A 234 27.48 -6.19 -0.43
C ILE A 234 28.29 -5.81 -1.67
N ARG A 235 29.57 -6.21 -1.72
CA ARG A 235 30.45 -5.99 -2.87
C ARG A 235 30.02 -6.85 -4.05
#